data_AF-A0A839SAP6-F1
#
_entry.id   AF-A0A839SAP6-F1
#
_cell.length_a   1.000
_cell.length_b   1.000
_cell.length_c   1.000
_cell.angle_alpha   90.00
_cell.angle_beta   90.00
_cell.angle_gamma   90.00
#
_symmetry.space_group_name_H-M   'P 1'
#
loop_
_entity.id
_entity.type
_entity.pdbx_description
1 polymer ?
#
loop_
_entity_poly.entity_id
_entity_poly.type
_entity_poly.pdbx_seq_one_letter_code
_entity_poly.pdbx_strand_id
1 'polypeptide(L)'
;MTPVHFTLSAACIGLANILIEWLIIGFLFHKSQALTPDTWKKESSGSYLYSIFLAVLFGALFTLFYMKIGSKYVIVHNLWSHIKLGLICFAAFSFVTEINNFLYINYNRKYAVGRMIASCLSIVAAAIIASHFFWR
;
A
#
# COMPACT_ATOMS: atom_id res chain seq x y z
N MET A 1 13.33 20.55 -4.53
CA MET A 1 13.84 19.18 -4.30
C MET A 1 15.06 18.95 -5.17
N THR A 2 16.19 18.54 -4.60
CA THR A 2 17.36 18.15 -5.41
C THR A 2 17.25 16.68 -5.81
N PRO A 3 17.82 16.27 -6.97
CA PRO A 3 17.86 14.86 -7.38
C PRO A 3 18.46 13.95 -6.31
N VAL A 4 19.43 14.43 -5.54
CA VAL A 4 20.06 13.68 -4.44
C VAL A 4 19.07 13.33 -3.33
N HIS A 5 18.27 14.29 -2.86
CA HIS A 5 17.25 14.01 -1.84
C HIS A 5 16.19 13.03 -2.36
N PHE A 6 15.84 13.11 -3.64
CA PHE A 6 14.89 12.18 -4.26
C PHE A 6 15.43 10.77 -4.25
N THR A 7 16.63 10.58 -4.81
CA THR A 7 17.27 9.27 -4.89
C THR A 7 17.49 8.65 -3.51
N LEU A 8 17.97 9.43 -2.53
CA LEU A 8 18.16 8.93 -1.16
C LEU A 8 16.84 8.56 -0.49
N SER A 9 15.80 9.39 -0.62
CA SER A 9 14.48 9.07 -0.07
C SER A 9 13.91 7.79 -0.68
N ALA A 10 14.00 7.63 -2.00
CA ALA A 10 13.55 6.43 -2.70
C ALA A 10 14.33 5.18 -2.26
N ALA A 11 15.65 5.29 -2.07
CA ALA A 11 16.48 4.20 -1.58
C ALA A 11 16.10 3.79 -0.15
N CYS A 12 15.89 4.76 0.76
CA CYS A 12 15.45 4.48 2.13
C CYS A 12 14.07 3.84 2.18
N ILE A 13 13.13 4.30 1.35
CA ILE A 13 11.79 3.71 1.23
C ILE A 13 11.90 2.28 0.69
N GLY A 14 12.71 2.05 -0.34
CA GLY A 14 12.96 0.73 -0.91
C GLY A 14 13.51 -0.25 0.12
N LEU A 15 14.53 0.18 0.89
CA LEU A 15 15.10 -0.63 1.96
C LEU A 15 14.07 -0.94 3.06
N ALA A 16 13.30 0.05 3.51
CA ALA A 16 12.25 -0.15 4.50
C ALA A 16 11.21 -1.17 4.00
N ASN A 17 10.80 -1.08 2.73
CA ASN A 17 9.85 -2.02 2.13
C ASN A 17 10.41 -3.44 2.04
N ILE A 18 11.69 -3.60 1.68
CA ILE A 18 12.33 -4.93 1.68
C ILE A 18 12.29 -5.55 3.07
N LEU A 19 12.63 -4.77 4.11
CA LEU A 19 12.62 -5.26 5.50
C LEU A 19 11.20 -5.60 5.99
N ILE A 20 10.21 -4.77 5.65
CA ILE A 20 8.80 -5.01 5.99
C ILE A 20 8.29 -6.28 5.29
N GLU A 21 8.49 -6.40 3.97
CA GLU A 21 8.06 -7.58 3.21
C GLU A 21 8.77 -8.84 3.69
N TRP A 22 10.09 -8.78 3.96
CA TRP A 22 10.81 -9.91 4.51
C TRP A 22 10.27 -10.32 5.88
N LEU A 23 10.06 -9.38 6.81
CA LEU A 23 9.59 -9.68 8.16
C LEU A 23 8.15 -10.21 8.16
N ILE A 24 7.25 -9.50 7.48
CA ILE A 24 5.82 -9.83 7.49
C ILE A 24 5.57 -11.05 6.59
N ILE A 25 5.95 -10.98 5.31
CA ILE A 25 5.65 -12.03 4.35
C ILE A 25 6.69 -13.16 4.42
N GLY A 26 7.97 -12.82 4.32
CA GLY A 26 9.07 -13.79 4.25
C GLY A 26 9.30 -14.58 5.54
N PHE A 27 8.89 -14.06 6.70
CA PHE A 27 9.06 -14.71 8.00
C PHE A 27 7.73 -15.04 8.68
N LEU A 28 6.93 -14.04 9.08
CA LEU A 28 5.72 -14.26 9.89
C LEU A 28 4.63 -15.06 9.15
N PHE A 29 4.36 -14.70 7.88
CA PHE A 29 3.31 -15.29 7.08
C PHE A 29 3.81 -16.29 6.03
N HIS A 30 5.11 -16.62 6.03
CA HIS A 30 5.73 -17.48 5.02
C HIS A 30 5.05 -18.85 4.90
N LYS A 31 4.74 -19.48 6.04
CA LYS A 31 4.00 -20.75 6.05
C LYS A 31 2.61 -20.61 5.44
N SER A 32 1.96 -19.46 5.63
CA SER A 32 0.63 -19.20 5.05
C SER A 32 0.72 -18.92 3.55
N GLN A 33 1.81 -18.28 3.09
CA GLN A 33 2.11 -18.10 1.67
C GLN A 33 2.35 -19.43 0.97
N ALA A 34 3.06 -20.38 1.60
CA ALA A 34 3.27 -21.70 1.01
C ALA A 34 1.95 -22.49 0.84
N LEU A 35 0.90 -22.12 1.58
CA LEU A 35 -0.42 -22.75 1.57
C LEU A 35 -1.42 -22.05 0.62
N THR A 36 -0.95 -21.32 -0.39
CA THR A 36 -1.78 -20.83 -1.50
C THR A 36 -1.65 -21.73 -2.73
N PRO A 37 -2.35 -22.89 -2.78
CA PRO A 37 -2.42 -23.69 -4.00
C PRO A 37 -3.24 -22.94 -5.06
N ASP A 38 -2.87 -23.12 -6.33
CA ASP A 38 -3.51 -22.55 -7.52
C ASP A 38 -3.70 -21.03 -7.45
N THR A 39 -2.67 -20.30 -7.90
CA THR A 39 -2.58 -18.85 -7.78
C THR A 39 -3.81 -18.14 -8.34
N TRP A 40 -4.46 -18.65 -9.38
CA TRP A 40 -5.58 -17.99 -10.03
C TRP A 40 -6.92 -18.63 -9.70
N LYS A 41 -7.89 -17.80 -9.34
CA LYS A 41 -9.30 -18.16 -9.27
C LYS A 41 -9.83 -18.43 -10.68
N LYS A 42 -10.84 -19.29 -10.77
CA LYS A 42 -11.60 -19.46 -12.01
C LYS A 42 -12.22 -18.12 -12.39
N GLU A 43 -12.04 -17.73 -13.65
CA GLU A 43 -12.61 -16.48 -14.17
C GLU A 43 -14.13 -16.47 -14.07
N SER A 44 -14.69 -15.31 -13.75
CA SER A 44 -16.13 -15.09 -13.70
C SER A 44 -16.45 -13.66 -14.14
N SER A 45 -17.58 -13.49 -14.82
CA SER A 45 -18.11 -12.17 -15.18
C SER A 45 -18.30 -11.26 -13.95
N GLY A 46 -18.65 -11.86 -12.81
CA GLY A 46 -18.73 -11.16 -11.53
C GLY A 46 -17.40 -10.55 -11.10
N SER A 47 -16.28 -11.30 -11.21
CA SER A 47 -14.94 -10.81 -10.86
C SER A 47 -14.56 -9.56 -11.65
N TYR A 48 -14.85 -9.54 -12.96
CA TYR A 48 -14.58 -8.38 -13.81
C TYR A 48 -15.45 -7.18 -13.44
N LEU A 49 -16.75 -7.40 -13.17
CA LEU A 49 -17.65 -6.32 -12.75
C LEU A 49 -17.20 -5.70 -11.41
N TYR A 50 -16.80 -6.51 -10.43
CA TYR A 50 -16.25 -6.02 -9.18
C TYR A 50 -14.93 -5.26 -9.39
N SER A 51 -14.08 -5.73 -10.30
CA SER A 51 -12.82 -5.05 -10.63
C SER A 51 -13.04 -3.67 -11.26
N ILE A 52 -14.02 -3.54 -12.16
CA ILE A 52 -14.43 -2.25 -12.72
C ILE A 52 -14.93 -1.32 -11.60
N PHE A 53 -15.77 -1.83 -10.70
CA PHE A 53 -16.24 -1.05 -9.56
C PHE A 53 -15.08 -0.58 -8.67
N LEU A 54 -14.11 -1.46 -8.36
CA LEU A 54 -12.93 -1.10 -7.58
C LEU A 54 -12.05 -0.07 -8.30
N ALA A 55 -11.94 -0.12 -9.64
CA ALA A 55 -11.22 0.89 -10.41
C ALA A 55 -11.89 2.27 -10.34
N VAL A 56 -13.23 2.32 -10.43
CA VAL A 56 -14.01 3.56 -10.24
C VAL A 56 -13.84 4.08 -8.82
N LEU A 57 -13.91 3.20 -7.82
CA LEU A 57 -13.69 3.55 -6.42
C LEU A 57 -12.28 4.11 -6.18
N PHE A 58 -11.24 3.48 -6.75
CA PHE A 58 -9.87 3.97 -6.70
C PHE A 58 -9.78 5.38 -7.28
N GLY A 59 -10.37 5.62 -8.46
CA GLY A 59 -10.40 6.94 -9.10
C GLY A 59 -11.08 7.99 -8.21
N ALA A 60 -12.23 7.67 -7.63
CA ALA A 60 -12.94 8.56 -6.72
C ALA A 60 -12.12 8.88 -5.46
N LEU A 61 -11.51 7.88 -4.83
CA LEU A 61 -10.66 8.05 -3.66
C LEU A 61 -9.40 8.86 -3.99
N PHE A 62 -8.79 8.64 -5.16
CA PHE A 62 -7.66 9.43 -5.66
C PHE A 62 -8.03 10.90 -5.83
N THR A 63 -9.16 11.18 -6.49
CA THR A 63 -9.66 12.55 -6.68
C THR A 63 -9.94 13.22 -5.34
N LEU A 64 -10.61 12.54 -4.40
CA LEU A 64 -10.86 13.07 -3.05
C LEU A 64 -9.57 13.34 -2.28
N PHE A 65 -8.62 12.42 -2.33
CA PHE A 65 -7.30 12.57 -1.73
C PHE A 65 -6.58 13.81 -2.28
N TYR A 66 -6.51 13.94 -3.61
CA TYR A 66 -5.86 15.08 -4.24
C TYR A 66 -6.52 16.41 -3.88
N MET A 67 -7.87 16.47 -3.93
CA MET A 67 -8.62 17.70 -3.62
C MET A 67 -8.58 18.11 -2.15
N LYS A 68 -8.55 17.16 -1.20
CA LYS A 68 -8.69 17.46 0.24
C LYS A 68 -7.40 17.38 1.04
N ILE A 69 -6.42 16.58 0.59
CA ILE A 69 -5.31 16.12 1.42
C ILE A 69 -3.95 16.44 0.79
N GLY A 70 -3.87 16.42 -0.55
CA GLY A 70 -2.63 16.58 -1.32
C GLY A 70 -1.80 17.83 -1.05
N SER A 71 -2.33 18.85 -0.36
CA SER A 71 -1.60 20.04 0.07
C SER A 71 -1.50 20.22 1.59
N LYS A 72 -2.46 19.72 2.38
CA LYS A 72 -2.61 20.14 3.79
C LYS A 72 -1.81 19.29 4.78
N TYR A 73 -1.61 18.00 4.49
CA TYR A 73 -0.94 17.06 5.41
C TYR A 73 0.57 16.94 5.19
N VAL A 74 1.08 17.43 4.07
CA VAL A 74 2.52 17.45 3.76
C VAL A 74 3.25 18.57 4.51
N ILE A 75 2.53 19.60 4.98
CA ILE A 75 3.09 20.85 5.51
C ILE A 75 3.32 20.82 7.03
N VAL A 76 2.87 19.81 7.77
CA VAL A 76 3.04 19.76 9.23
C VAL A 76 4.01 18.65 9.62
N HIS A 77 5.22 19.01 10.06
CA HIS A 77 6.29 18.12 10.53
C HIS A 77 5.94 17.45 11.88
N ASN A 78 4.86 16.69 11.89
CA ASN A 78 4.45 15.87 13.03
C ASN A 78 4.38 14.41 12.55
N LEU A 79 5.13 13.53 13.21
CA LEU A 79 5.11 12.09 12.93
C LEU A 79 3.68 11.54 12.83
N TRP A 80 2.78 12.00 13.70
CA TRP A 80 1.36 11.62 13.68
C TRP A 80 0.61 12.06 12.43
N SER A 81 0.96 13.22 11.86
CA SER A 81 0.37 13.70 10.60
C SER A 81 0.79 12.81 9.42
N HIS A 82 2.05 12.36 9.41
CA HIS A 82 2.57 11.50 8.35
C HIS A 82 2.09 10.05 8.47
N ILE A 83 1.90 9.53 9.68
CA ILE A 83 1.20 8.25 9.90
C ILE A 83 -0.23 8.34 9.38
N LYS A 84 -0.97 9.40 9.71
CA LYS A 84 -2.32 9.63 9.18
C LYS A 84 -2.34 9.71 7.66
N LEU A 85 -1.40 10.44 7.07
CA LEU A 85 -1.26 10.52 5.61
C LEU A 85 -1.01 9.14 4.99
N GLY A 86 -0.10 8.36 5.57
CA GLY A 86 0.18 6.99 5.14
C GLY A 86 -1.04 6.08 5.21
N LEU A 87 -1.80 6.13 6.31
CA LEU A 87 -3.04 5.36 6.47
C LEU A 87 -4.11 5.76 5.44
N ILE A 88 -4.22 7.06 5.16
CA ILE A 88 -5.14 7.57 4.14
C ILE A 88 -4.71 7.08 2.75
N CYS A 89 -3.43 7.18 2.40
CA CYS A 89 -2.89 6.66 1.14
C CYS A 89 -3.09 5.15 1.02
N PHE A 90 -2.91 4.40 2.11
CA PHE A 90 -3.19 2.97 2.14
C PHE A 90 -4.66 2.69 1.84
N ALA A 91 -5.58 3.34 2.56
CA ALA A 91 -7.02 3.15 2.39
C ALA A 91 -7.50 3.56 1.00
N ALA A 92 -6.95 4.65 0.45
CA ALA A 92 -7.31 5.16 -0.87
C ALA A 92 -6.78 4.29 -2.01
N PHE A 93 -5.56 3.74 -1.86
CA PHE A 93 -4.83 3.13 -2.96
C PHE A 93 -4.56 1.64 -2.73
N SER A 94 -3.65 1.31 -1.81
CA SER A 94 -3.21 -0.08 -1.63
C SER A 94 -4.33 -1.02 -1.23
N PHE A 95 -5.23 -0.58 -0.37
CA PHE A 95 -6.33 -1.41 0.09
C PHE A 95 -7.22 -1.83 -1.07
N VAL A 96 -7.55 -0.89 -1.97
CA VAL A 96 -8.35 -1.17 -3.17
C VAL A 96 -7.61 -2.11 -4.10
N THR A 97 -6.32 -1.88 -4.33
CA THR A 97 -5.48 -2.73 -5.21
C THR A 97 -5.32 -4.14 -4.65
N GLU A 98 -5.08 -4.29 -3.35
CA GLU A 98 -4.95 -5.60 -2.70
C GLU A 98 -6.29 -6.35 -2.70
N ILE A 99 -7.44 -5.68 -2.45
CA ILE A 99 -8.76 -6.31 -2.64
C ILE A 99 -8.94 -6.77 -4.08
N ASN A 100 -8.54 -5.95 -5.06
CA ASN A 100 -8.64 -6.33 -6.46
C ASN A 100 -7.80 -7.58 -6.76
N ASN A 101 -6.58 -7.68 -6.21
CA ASN A 101 -5.77 -8.89 -6.30
C ASN A 101 -6.49 -10.10 -5.68
N PHE A 102 -7.22 -9.90 -4.58
CA PHE A 102 -7.95 -10.98 -3.89
C PHE A 102 -9.15 -11.49 -4.70
N LEU A 103 -9.67 -10.72 -5.65
CA LEU A 103 -10.72 -11.20 -6.58
C LEU A 103 -10.20 -12.25 -7.55
N TYR A 104 -8.93 -12.13 -7.96
CA TYR A 104 -8.32 -12.99 -8.96
C TYR A 104 -7.43 -14.08 -8.37
N ILE A 105 -6.92 -13.89 -7.15
CA ILE A 105 -5.95 -14.80 -6.54
C ILE A 105 -6.54 -15.56 -5.36
N ASN A 106 -6.27 -16.87 -5.30
CA ASN A 106 -6.67 -17.74 -4.18
C ASN A 106 -5.71 -17.60 -3.00
N TYR A 107 -5.68 -16.41 -2.40
CA TYR A 107 -4.86 -16.24 -1.20
C TYR A 107 -5.42 -17.03 -0.01
N ASN A 108 -4.51 -17.65 0.74
CA ASN A 108 -4.78 -18.19 2.05
C ASN A 108 -5.18 -16.99 2.92
N ARG A 109 -6.25 -17.13 3.71
CA ARG A 109 -6.80 -16.02 4.49
C ARG A 109 -5.75 -15.35 5.38
N LYS A 110 -4.85 -16.13 6.00
CA LYS A 110 -3.77 -15.58 6.83
C LYS A 110 -2.75 -14.81 5.99
N TYR A 111 -2.41 -15.33 4.81
CA TYR A 111 -1.50 -14.66 3.89
C TYR A 111 -2.09 -13.36 3.34
N ALA A 112 -3.38 -13.35 2.99
CA ALA A 112 -4.10 -12.14 2.56
C ALA A 112 -4.04 -11.05 3.63
N VAL A 113 -4.26 -11.40 4.91
CA VAL A 113 -4.10 -10.46 6.03
C VAL A 113 -2.65 -9.97 6.14
N GLY A 114 -1.68 -10.88 6.03
CA GLY A 114 -0.26 -10.51 6.02
C GLY A 114 0.10 -9.51 4.92
N ARG A 115 -0.42 -9.72 3.69
CA ARG A 115 -0.24 -8.80 2.55
C ARG A 115 -0.83 -7.42 2.84
N MET A 116 -2.03 -7.35 3.41
CA MET A 116 -2.65 -6.08 3.81
C MET A 116 -1.82 -5.34 4.87
N ILE A 117 -1.31 -6.06 5.88
CA ILE A 117 -0.47 -5.47 6.92
C ILE A 117 0.85 -4.95 6.33
N ALA A 118 1.55 -5.77 5.53
CA ALA A 118 2.80 -5.38 4.89
C ALA A 118 2.60 -4.13 4.02
N SER A 119 1.56 -4.14 3.18
CA SER A 119 1.21 -3.03 2.30
C SER A 119 0.89 -1.74 3.06
N CYS A 120 0.17 -1.83 4.18
CA CYS A 120 -0.12 -0.70 5.07
C CYS A 120 1.16 -0.13 5.69
N LEU A 121 2.00 -0.98 6.28
CA LEU A 121 3.26 -0.58 6.89
C LEU A 121 4.21 0.06 5.87
N SER A 122 4.28 -0.49 4.66
CA SER A 122 5.10 0.05 3.57
C SER A 122 4.68 1.46 3.18
N ILE A 123 3.38 1.74 3.04
CA ILE A 123 2.91 3.09 2.69
C ILE A 123 3.09 4.07 3.86
N VAL A 124 2.86 3.63 5.09
CA VAL A 124 3.12 4.47 6.28
C VAL A 124 4.60 4.80 6.40
N ALA A 125 5.49 3.82 6.25
CA ALA A 125 6.93 4.03 6.25
C ALA A 125 7.34 4.97 5.11
N ALA A 126 6.79 4.79 3.91
CA ALA A 126 7.04 5.69 2.78
C ALA A 126 6.64 7.13 3.08
N ALA A 127 5.46 7.36 3.67
CA ALA A 127 4.99 8.70 4.03
C ALA A 127 5.89 9.36 5.08
N ILE A 128 6.32 8.61 6.09
CA ILE A 128 7.25 9.10 7.12
C ILE A 128 8.62 9.44 6.51
N ILE A 129 9.23 8.50 5.80
CA ILE A 129 10.56 8.69 5.21
C ILE A 129 10.54 9.84 4.23
N ALA A 130 9.57 9.88 3.31
CA ALA A 130 9.40 10.99 2.39
C ALA A 130 9.37 12.32 3.16
N SER A 131 8.51 12.46 4.18
CA SER A 131 8.40 13.72 4.92
C SER A 131 9.73 14.25 5.46
N HIS A 132 10.64 13.38 5.93
CA HIS A 132 11.95 13.77 6.43
C HIS A 132 12.88 14.33 5.34
N PHE A 133 12.72 13.91 4.09
CA PHE A 133 13.51 14.39 2.95
C PHE A 133 12.87 15.58 2.23
N PHE A 134 11.53 15.73 2.28
CA PHE A 134 10.79 16.80 1.58
C PHE A 134 10.53 18.05 2.43
N TRP A 135 10.86 18.05 3.73
CA TRP A 135 10.70 19.19 4.64
C TRP A 135 11.78 20.28 4.51
N ARG A 136 12.61 20.26 3.46
CA ARG A 136 13.63 21.30 3.20
C ARG A 136 13.40 22.00 1.87
#